data_AF-A0A6A2Y4N4-F1
#
_entry.id   AF-A0A6A2Y4N4-F1
#
_cell.length_a   1.000
_cell.length_b   1.000
_cell.length_c   1.000
_cell.angle_alpha   90.00
_cell.angle_beta   90.00
_cell.angle_gamma   90.00
#
_symmetry.space_group_name_H-M   'P 1'
#
loop_
_entity.id
_entity.type
_entity.pdbx_description
1 polymer ?
#
loop_
_entity_poly.entity_id
_entity_poly.type
_entity_poly.pdbx_seq_one_letter_code
_entity_poly.pdbx_strand_id
1 'polypeptide(L)'
;MRLLLSTLVSVLPPRPKKMPMPQVVENATVYVKQLQELNLIATTTSALCDIITILEEEGAEVVSVNYHKDGNRIRLSVHSQAAYSRIGIENLRVRERLKRLQIS
;
A
#
# COMPACT_ATOMS: atom_id res chain seq x y z
N MET A 1 25.78 23.18 -7.00
CA MET A 1 24.31 22.97 -7.16
C MET A 1 23.88 22.40 -8.53
N ARG A 2 24.72 22.35 -9.58
CA ARG A 2 24.29 21.81 -10.90
C ARG A 2 24.24 20.27 -10.97
N LEU A 3 25.06 19.58 -10.17
CA LEU A 3 25.20 18.12 -10.20
C LEU A 3 23.95 17.36 -9.69
N LEU A 4 23.26 17.87 -8.66
CA LEU A 4 22.06 17.22 -8.13
C LEU A 4 20.86 17.33 -9.09
N LEU A 5 20.80 18.42 -9.85
CA LEU A 5 19.72 18.69 -10.80
C LEU A 5 19.83 17.82 -12.06
N SER A 6 21.05 17.58 -12.56
CA SER A 6 21.27 16.66 -13.69
C SER A 6 20.83 15.23 -13.37
N THR A 7 21.03 14.78 -12.13
CA THR A 7 20.63 13.42 -11.68
C THR A 7 19.12 13.29 -11.55
N LEU A 8 18.43 14.34 -11.09
CA LEU A 8 16.96 14.36 -11.07
C LEU A 8 16.37 14.27 -12.47
N VAL A 9 16.97 14.93 -13.46
CA VAL A 9 16.50 14.92 -14.86
C VAL A 9 16.58 13.52 -15.49
N SER A 10 17.56 12.69 -15.12
CA SER A 10 17.71 11.33 -15.68
C SER A 10 16.74 10.28 -15.12
N VAL A 11 16.10 10.54 -13.98
CA VAL A 11 15.16 9.59 -13.31
C VAL A 11 13.70 9.85 -13.73
N LEU A 12 13.43 10.97 -14.40
CA LEU A 12 12.09 11.30 -14.90
C LEU A 12 11.79 10.60 -16.24
N PRO A 13 10.54 10.19 -16.47
CA PRO A 13 10.10 9.63 -17.75
C PRO A 13 10.37 10.60 -18.91
N PRO A 14 10.46 10.10 -20.17
CA PRO A 14 10.87 10.90 -21.32
C PRO A 14 9.96 12.11 -21.49
N ARG A 15 10.53 13.30 -21.26
CA ARG A 15 9.82 14.58 -21.33
C ARG A 15 9.89 15.17 -22.75
N PRO A 16 8.85 15.88 -23.21
CA PRO A 16 8.93 16.68 -24.43
C PRO A 16 10.03 17.76 -24.32
N LYS A 17 10.78 17.97 -25.40
CA LYS A 17 11.95 18.85 -25.46
C LYS A 17 11.58 20.31 -25.13
N LYS A 18 12.27 20.88 -24.13
CA LYS A 18 12.25 22.26 -23.59
C LYS A 18 11.12 22.55 -22.59
N MET A 19 11.41 22.31 -21.30
CA MET A 19 10.56 22.71 -20.17
C MET A 19 11.36 23.70 -19.29
N PRO A 20 10.79 24.84 -18.86
CA PRO A 20 11.46 25.80 -18.00
C PRO A 20 11.75 25.22 -16.61
N MET A 21 12.86 25.62 -15.99
CA MET A 21 13.39 25.06 -14.74
C MET A 21 12.37 24.94 -13.58
N PRO A 22 11.48 25.92 -13.32
CA PRO A 22 10.47 25.77 -12.27
C PRO A 22 9.53 24.58 -12.50
N GLN A 23 9.11 24.36 -13.75
CA GLN A 23 8.27 23.22 -14.13
C GLN A 23 9.01 21.89 -14.05
N VAL A 24 10.35 21.89 -14.16
CA VAL A 24 11.15 20.68 -13.97
C VAL A 24 11.05 20.17 -12.54
N VAL A 25 11.25 21.08 -11.57
CA VAL A 25 11.20 20.79 -10.13
C VAL A 25 9.78 20.41 -9.71
N GLU A 26 8.77 21.14 -10.17
CA GLU A 26 7.37 20.87 -9.84
C GLU A 26 6.93 19.47 -10.31
N ASN A 27 7.21 19.13 -11.58
CA ASN A 27 6.91 17.80 -12.10
C ASN A 27 7.73 16.69 -11.40
N ALA A 28 8.96 16.99 -10.99
CA ALA A 28 9.76 16.03 -10.21
C ALA A 28 9.12 15.77 -8.85
N THR A 29 8.57 16.80 -8.21
CA THR A 29 7.93 16.70 -6.89
C THR A 29 6.61 15.92 -6.99
N VAL A 30 5.82 16.20 -8.03
CA VAL A 30 4.62 15.43 -8.35
C VAL A 30 4.96 13.95 -8.60
N TYR A 31 6.00 13.69 -9.39
CA TYR A 31 6.42 12.32 -9.69
C TYR A 31 6.93 11.57 -8.44
N VAL A 32 7.73 12.21 -7.60
CA VAL A 32 8.18 11.61 -6.32
C VAL A 32 6.98 11.30 -5.43
N LYS A 33 5.99 12.19 -5.36
CA LYS A 33 4.77 11.97 -4.60
C LYS A 33 3.95 10.80 -5.16
N GLN A 34 3.82 10.70 -6.49
CA GLN A 34 3.16 9.57 -7.15
C GLN A 34 3.88 8.25 -6.90
N LEU A 35 5.22 8.22 -6.99
CA LEU A 35 6.01 7.03 -6.69
C LEU A 35 5.86 6.59 -5.22
N GLN A 36 5.83 7.54 -4.29
CA GLN A 36 5.58 7.25 -2.88
C GLN A 36 4.18 6.66 -2.68
N GLU A 37 3.15 7.21 -3.33
CA GLU A 37 1.79 6.69 -3.28
C GLU A 37 1.68 5.29 -3.89
N LEU A 38 2.32 5.04 -5.03
CA LEU A 38 2.36 3.72 -5.67
C LEU A 38 3.08 2.67 -4.83
N ASN A 39 4.24 3.00 -4.24
CA ASN A 39 4.97 2.08 -3.39
C ASN A 39 4.20 1.73 -2.12
N LEU A 40 3.48 2.71 -1.58
CA LEU A 40 2.60 2.49 -0.45
C LEU A 40 1.47 1.52 -0.81
N ILE A 41 0.80 1.76 -1.95
CA ILE A 41 -0.27 0.88 -2.44
C ILE A 41 0.27 -0.54 -2.60
N ALA A 42 1.41 -0.72 -3.27
CA ALA A 42 2.04 -2.02 -3.48
C ALA A 42 2.31 -2.76 -2.16
N THR A 43 2.87 -2.06 -1.17
CA THR A 43 3.14 -2.62 0.16
C THR A 43 1.85 -2.98 0.90
N THR A 44 0.81 -2.14 0.83
CA THR A 44 -0.48 -2.47 1.43
C THR A 44 -1.18 -3.63 0.73
N THR A 45 -1.06 -3.74 -0.60
CA THR A 45 -1.70 -4.83 -1.35
C THR A 45 -1.05 -6.18 -1.05
N SER A 46 0.27 -6.24 -0.89
CA SER A 46 0.94 -7.51 -0.54
C SER A 46 0.52 -7.99 0.86
N ALA A 47 0.52 -7.10 1.85
CA ALA A 47 0.08 -7.43 3.20
C ALA A 47 -1.43 -7.80 3.25
N LEU A 48 -2.25 -7.16 2.41
CA LEU A 48 -3.67 -7.49 2.29
C LEU A 48 -3.90 -8.90 1.75
N CYS A 49 -3.15 -9.32 0.73
CA CYS A 49 -3.26 -10.67 0.19
C CYS A 49 -3.00 -11.74 1.25
N ASP A 50 -1.98 -11.55 2.09
CA ASP A 50 -1.66 -12.50 3.18
C ASP A 50 -2.78 -12.54 4.24
N ILE A 51 -3.33 -11.38 4.60
CA ILE A 51 -4.46 -11.27 5.52
C ILE A 51 -5.71 -11.96 4.96
N ILE A 52 -6.05 -11.71 3.69
CA ILE A 52 -7.19 -12.33 3.01
C ILE A 52 -7.00 -13.85 2.97
N THR A 53 -5.81 -14.33 2.62
CA THR A 53 -5.50 -15.77 2.56
C THR A 53 -5.71 -16.44 3.93
N ILE A 54 -5.22 -15.84 5.01
CA ILE A 54 -5.45 -16.37 6.37
C ILE A 54 -6.94 -16.39 6.71
N LEU A 55 -7.68 -15.35 6.34
CA LEU A 55 -9.11 -15.28 6.62
C LEU A 55 -9.85 -16.39 5.88
N GLU A 56 -9.57 -16.59 4.59
CA GLU A 56 -10.19 -17.65 3.78
C GLU A 56 -9.85 -19.06 4.31
N GLU A 57 -8.58 -19.31 4.66
CA GLU A 57 -8.14 -20.60 5.22
C GLU A 57 -8.82 -20.94 6.56
N GLU A 58 -9.14 -19.93 7.37
CA GLU A 58 -9.84 -20.11 8.64
C GLU A 58 -11.37 -19.99 8.49
N GLY A 59 -11.90 -20.03 7.25
CA GLY A 59 -13.33 -20.07 6.95
C GLY A 59 -14.04 -18.72 7.06
N ALA A 60 -13.30 -17.61 7.00
CA ALA A 60 -13.82 -16.26 6.97
C ALA A 60 -13.77 -15.67 5.56
N GLU A 61 -14.87 -15.08 5.12
CA GLU A 61 -14.95 -14.31 3.88
C GLU A 61 -14.71 -12.83 4.17
N VAL A 62 -13.95 -12.16 3.32
CA VAL A 62 -13.73 -10.71 3.42
C VAL A 62 -14.86 -9.97 2.71
N VAL A 63 -15.69 -9.30 3.49
CA VAL A 63 -16.87 -8.57 3.00
C VAL A 63 -16.48 -7.18 2.52
N SER A 64 -15.56 -6.52 3.22
CA SER A 64 -15.07 -5.19 2.82
C SER A 64 -13.68 -4.89 3.34
N VAL A 65 -12.96 -4.05 2.61
CA VAL A 65 -11.67 -3.50 3.01
C VAL A 65 -11.75 -1.99 2.89
N ASN A 66 -11.58 -1.30 4.01
CA ASN A 66 -11.59 0.15 4.08
C ASN A 66 -10.16 0.68 4.26
N TYR A 67 -9.76 1.55 3.34
CA TYR A 67 -8.49 2.26 3.40
C TYR A 67 -8.75 3.71 3.85
N HIS A 68 -8.14 4.09 4.97
CA HIS A 68 -8.21 5.44 5.50
C HIS A 68 -6.80 6.01 5.71
N LYS A 69 -6.50 7.10 5.02
CA LYS A 69 -5.27 7.88 5.20
C LYS A 69 -5.57 9.08 6.11
N ASP A 70 -4.96 9.08 7.28
CA ASP A 70 -5.11 10.11 8.31
C ASP A 70 -3.74 10.79 8.51
N GLY A 71 -3.52 11.87 7.74
CA GLY A 71 -2.23 12.57 7.69
C GLY A 71 -1.09 11.66 7.23
N ASN A 72 -0.18 11.35 8.16
CA ASN A 72 0.98 10.46 7.93
C ASN A 72 0.71 9.00 8.34
N ARG A 73 -0.47 8.69 8.90
CA ARG A 73 -0.81 7.33 9.34
C ARG A 73 -1.84 6.73 8.41
N ILE A 74 -1.59 5.50 7.99
CA ILE A 74 -2.51 4.75 7.15
C ILE A 74 -3.15 3.70 8.04
N ARG A 75 -4.49 3.70 8.06
CA ARG A 75 -5.30 2.68 8.71
C ARG A 75 -6.00 1.87 7.64
N LEU A 76 -5.83 0.57 7.75
CA LEU A 76 -6.52 -0.41 6.94
C LEU A 76 -7.47 -1.17 7.86
N SER A 77 -8.74 -1.25 7.48
CA SER A 77 -9.76 -1.96 8.25
C SER A 77 -10.39 -3.02 7.36
N VAL A 78 -10.15 -4.28 7.68
CA VAL A 78 -10.71 -5.43 6.97
C VAL A 78 -11.91 -5.93 7.76
N HIS A 79 -13.08 -5.93 7.13
CA HIS A 79 -14.30 -6.49 7.70
C HIS A 79 -14.53 -7.87 7.10
N SER A 80 -14.47 -8.89 7.94
CA SER A 80 -14.69 -10.28 7.54
C SER A 80 -15.83 -10.92 8.34
N GLN A 81 -16.45 -11.94 7.75
CA GLN A 81 -17.55 -12.69 8.33
C GLN A 81 -17.32 -14.19 8.14
N ALA A 82 -17.85 -15.02 9.03
CA ALA A 82 -17.80 -16.46 8.87
C ALA A 82 -18.59 -16.88 7.62
N ALA A 83 -17.93 -17.55 6.68
CA ALA A 83 -18.59 -18.11 5.51
C ALA A 83 -19.53 -19.28 5.90
N TYR A 84 -19.22 -19.99 6.99
CA TYR A 84 -19.99 -21.14 7.45
C TYR A 84 -20.23 -21.09 8.97
N SER A 85 -21.50 -21.12 9.38
CA SER A 85 -21.92 -21.14 10.80
C SER A 85 -21.38 -22.33 11.62
N ARG A 86 -20.87 -23.38 10.96
CA ARG A 86 -20.46 -24.64 11.60
C ARG A 86 -18.96 -24.75 11.85
N ILE A 87 -18.17 -23.92 11.18
CA ILE A 87 -16.73 -23.78 11.39
C ILE A 87 -16.58 -22.41 12.02
N GLY A 88 -16.71 -22.35 13.36
CA GLY A 88 -16.53 -21.09 14.06
C GLY A 88 -15.16 -20.53 13.70
N ILE A 89 -15.11 -19.30 13.19
CA ILE A 89 -13.84 -18.59 13.07
C ILE A 89 -13.22 -18.62 14.46
N GLU A 90 -12.16 -19.41 14.64
CA GLU A 90 -11.36 -19.37 15.85
C GLU A 90 -10.62 -18.03 15.83
N ASN A 91 -11.30 -17.03 16.37
CA ASN A 91 -10.83 -15.64 16.40
C ASN A 91 -9.45 -15.52 17.06
N LEU A 92 -9.11 -16.49 17.94
CA LEU A 92 -7.79 -16.67 18.53
C LEU A 92 -6.74 -17.14 17.51
N ARG A 93 -7.05 -18.14 16.69
CA ARG A 93 -6.14 -18.70 15.67
C ARG A 93 -5.84 -17.72 14.55
N VAL A 94 -6.85 -17.00 14.07
CA VAL A 94 -6.67 -15.87 13.13
C VAL A 94 -5.76 -14.81 13.75
N ARG A 95 -6.00 -14.41 15.00
CA ARG A 95 -5.15 -13.44 15.70
C ARG A 95 -3.70 -13.92 15.85
N GLU A 96 -3.48 -15.19 16.16
CA GLU A 96 -2.13 -15.74 16.29
C GLU A 96 -1.39 -15.78 14.95
N ARG A 97 -2.06 -16.14 13.86
CA ARG A 97 -1.44 -16.15 12.52
C ARG A 97 -1.15 -14.73 12.02
N LEU A 98 -2.05 -13.78 12.26
CA LEU A 98 -1.82 -12.36 11.99
C LEU A 98 -0.66 -11.79 12.82
N LYS A 99 -0.50 -12.23 14.08
CA LYS A 99 0.68 -11.87 14.90
C LYS A 99 1.97 -12.45 14.35
N ARG A 100 1.97 -13.66 13.79
CA ARG A 100 3.16 -14.25 13.13
C ARG A 100 3.50 -13.55 11.82
N LEU A 101 2.50 -12.98 11.16
CA LEU A 101 2.65 -12.07 10.02
C LEU A 101 3.20 -10.69 10.40
N GLN A 102 3.51 -10.42 11.68
CA GLN A 102 4.18 -9.17 12.05
C GLN A 102 5.47 -9.03 11.25
N ILE A 103 5.34 -8.23 10.19
CA ILE A 103 6.41 -7.60 9.44
C ILE A 103 7.26 -6.85 10.47
N SER A 104 8.45 -7.38 10.71
CA SER A 104 9.57 -6.68 11.35
C SER A 104 10.03 -5.51 10.48
#